data_AF-A0A2E5VAS2-F1
#
_entry.id   AF-A0A2E5VAS2-F1
#
_cell.length_a   1.000
_cell.length_b   1.000
_cell.length_c   1.000
_cell.angle_alpha   90.00
_cell.angle_beta   90.00
_cell.angle_gamma   90.00
#
_symmetry.space_group_name_H-M   'P 1'
#
loop_
_entity.id
_entity.type
_entity.pdbx_description
1 polymer ?
#
loop_
_entity_poly.entity_id
_entity_poly.type
_entity_poly.pdbx_seq_one_letter_code
_entity_poly.pdbx_strand_id
1 'polypeptide(L)'
;MDKKELQKALKPIVKECIKEVLFEEGVLSTIVSEIAVGLGANQQVIAEPVRQQAPQRDRTEEMTAMKQKMTETRRGLMEAIGKDAYGGIDLFEGTTPTPGGGEGSQHNPLSGQDPNDPGVDISSLVNMKGAVWNKLK
;
A
#
# COMPACT_ATOMS: atom_id res chain seq x y z
N MET A 1 -55.71 -20.14 13.77
CA MET A 1 -54.93 -19.97 12.53
C MET A 1 -53.78 -20.94 12.57
N ASP A 2 -53.73 -21.88 11.64
CA ASP A 2 -52.73 -22.95 11.63
C ASP A 2 -51.37 -22.43 11.17
N LYS A 3 -50.30 -22.79 11.90
CA LYS A 3 -48.92 -22.35 11.66
C LYS A 3 -48.43 -22.65 10.23
N LYS A 4 -49.00 -23.70 9.61
CA LYS A 4 -48.72 -24.12 8.23
C LYS A 4 -49.27 -23.14 7.19
N GLU A 5 -50.45 -22.58 7.43
CA GLU A 5 -51.08 -21.59 6.54
C GLU A 5 -50.29 -20.27 6.58
N LEU A 6 -49.89 -19.85 7.79
CA LEU A 6 -49.07 -18.64 7.97
C LEU A 6 -47.72 -18.78 7.26
N GLN A 7 -47.03 -19.93 7.40
CA GLN A 7 -45.80 -20.18 6.66
C GLN A 7 -46.01 -20.18 5.15
N LYS A 8 -47.14 -20.68 4.65
CA LYS A 8 -47.44 -20.72 3.22
C LYS A 8 -47.62 -19.31 2.64
N ALA A 9 -48.20 -18.40 3.42
CA ALA A 9 -48.38 -17.00 3.05
C ALA A 9 -47.07 -16.17 3.18
N LEU A 10 -46.25 -16.40 4.22
CA LEU A 10 -45.01 -15.65 4.44
C LEU A 10 -43.84 -16.09 3.55
N LYS A 11 -43.79 -17.37 3.13
CA LYS A 11 -42.70 -17.91 2.30
C LYS A 11 -42.41 -17.12 1.01
N PRO A 12 -43.42 -16.72 0.20
CA PRO A 12 -43.15 -15.94 -1.01
C PRO A 12 -42.59 -14.56 -0.68
N ILE A 13 -43.12 -13.88 0.34
CA ILE A 13 -42.67 -12.54 0.78
C ILE A 13 -41.21 -12.61 1.25
N VAL A 14 -40.88 -13.58 2.11
CA VAL A 14 -39.50 -13.76 2.60
C VAL A 14 -38.54 -14.08 1.44
N LYS A 15 -38.98 -14.85 0.44
CA LYS A 15 -38.16 -15.12 -0.75
C LYS A 15 -37.93 -13.89 -1.62
N GLU A 16 -38.89 -12.99 -1.69
CA GLU A 16 -38.77 -11.74 -2.44
C GLU A 16 -37.85 -10.76 -1.72
N CYS A 17 -38.06 -10.55 -0.42
CA CYS A 17 -37.18 -9.72 0.41
C CYS A 17 -35.72 -10.21 0.41
N ILE A 18 -35.49 -11.53 0.47
CA ILE A 18 -34.13 -12.08 0.37
C ILE A 18 -33.53 -11.80 -1.02
N LYS A 19 -34.31 -11.88 -2.10
CA LYS A 19 -33.80 -11.57 -3.44
C LYS A 19 -33.44 -10.09 -3.57
N GLU A 20 -34.28 -9.20 -3.06
CA GLU A 20 -34.04 -7.75 -3.07
C GLU A 20 -32.76 -7.39 -2.32
N VAL A 21 -32.62 -7.86 -1.07
CA VAL A 21 -31.42 -7.61 -0.25
C VAL A 21 -30.15 -8.22 -0.88
N LEU A 22 -30.25 -9.39 -1.50
CA LEU A 22 -29.07 -10.05 -2.07
C LEU A 22 -28.66 -9.48 -3.43
N PHE A 23 -29.61 -9.07 -4.29
CA PHE A 23 -29.33 -8.67 -5.67
C PHE A 23 -29.46 -7.16 -5.92
N GLU A 24 -30.39 -6.47 -5.27
CA GLU A 24 -30.61 -5.02 -5.47
C GLU A 24 -29.77 -4.18 -4.52
N GLU A 25 -29.69 -4.57 -3.24
CA GLU A 25 -28.82 -3.88 -2.25
C GLU A 25 -27.34 -4.26 -2.40
N GLY A 26 -27.01 -5.20 -3.31
CA GLY A 26 -25.62 -5.48 -3.70
C GLY A 26 -24.75 -6.11 -2.58
N VAL A 27 -25.35 -6.61 -1.51
CA VAL A 27 -24.64 -7.21 -0.36
C VAL A 27 -23.79 -8.41 -0.82
N LEU A 28 -24.32 -9.25 -1.70
CA LEU A 28 -23.55 -10.37 -2.27
C LEU A 28 -22.38 -9.91 -3.13
N SER A 29 -22.55 -8.84 -3.90
CA SER A 29 -21.47 -8.30 -4.74
C SER A 29 -20.34 -7.75 -3.88
N THR A 30 -20.68 -7.10 -2.76
CA THR A 30 -19.70 -6.57 -1.79
C THR A 30 -18.91 -7.70 -1.14
N ILE A 31 -19.59 -8.73 -0.65
CA ILE A 31 -18.94 -9.90 0.00
C ILE A 31 -18.06 -10.65 -1.01
N VAL A 32 -18.54 -10.89 -2.23
CA VAL A 32 -17.75 -11.57 -3.28
C VAL A 32 -16.54 -10.73 -3.69
N SER A 33 -16.68 -9.40 -3.76
CA SER A 33 -15.57 -8.51 -4.07
C SER A 33 -14.50 -8.52 -2.97
N GLU A 34 -14.92 -8.49 -1.70
CA GLU A 34 -14.01 -8.58 -0.56
C GLU A 34 -13.28 -9.93 -0.50
N ILE A 35 -13.99 -11.03 -0.79
CA ILE A 35 -13.39 -12.36 -0.90
C ILE A 35 -12.44 -12.44 -2.10
N ALA A 36 -12.78 -11.88 -3.25
CA ALA A 36 -11.90 -11.87 -4.43
C ALA A 36 -10.61 -11.07 -4.17
N VAL A 37 -10.71 -9.94 -3.45
CA VAL A 37 -9.57 -9.16 -2.99
C VAL A 37 -8.73 -9.98 -1.99
N GLY A 38 -9.37 -10.66 -1.04
CA GLY A 38 -8.71 -11.50 -0.03
C GLY A 38 -8.07 -12.79 -0.57
N LEU A 39 -8.62 -13.36 -1.65
CA LEU A 39 -8.09 -14.55 -2.33
C LEU A 39 -7.00 -14.21 -3.37
N GLY A 40 -6.57 -12.95 -3.45
CA GLY A 40 -5.40 -12.56 -4.24
C GLY A 40 -5.68 -12.18 -5.69
N ALA A 41 -6.92 -11.83 -6.07
CA ALA A 41 -7.20 -11.26 -7.39
C ALA A 41 -6.51 -9.88 -7.61
N ASN A 42 -6.00 -9.27 -6.54
CA ASN A 42 -5.12 -8.10 -6.56
C ASN A 42 -3.62 -8.46 -6.48
N GLN A 43 -3.22 -9.66 -6.87
CA GLN A 43 -1.85 -9.86 -7.32
C GLN A 43 -1.73 -9.15 -8.68
N GLN A 44 -1.58 -7.83 -8.64
CA GLN A 44 -1.05 -7.08 -9.75
C GLN A 44 0.30 -7.72 -10.09
N VAL A 45 0.30 -8.57 -11.10
CA VAL A 45 1.52 -8.94 -11.79
C VAL A 45 2.04 -7.63 -12.33
N ILE A 46 3.04 -7.08 -11.66
CA ILE A 46 3.82 -5.95 -12.13
C ILE A 46 4.52 -6.46 -13.39
N ALA A 47 3.83 -6.37 -14.53
CA ALA A 47 4.47 -6.51 -15.82
C ALA A 47 5.34 -5.26 -15.96
N GLU A 48 6.65 -5.42 -15.77
CA GLU A 48 7.62 -4.37 -16.06
C GLU A 48 7.37 -3.91 -17.51
N PRO A 49 6.97 -2.65 -17.76
CA PRO A 49 7.05 -2.13 -19.11
C PRO A 49 8.52 -2.19 -19.48
N VAL A 50 8.85 -2.93 -20.56
CA VAL A 50 10.19 -2.99 -21.12
C VAL A 50 10.67 -1.56 -21.31
N ARG A 51 11.52 -1.09 -20.39
CA ARG A 51 12.11 0.24 -20.45
C ARG A 51 13.01 0.26 -21.67
N GLN A 52 12.53 0.88 -22.75
CA GLN A 52 13.39 1.34 -23.82
C GLN A 52 14.44 2.24 -23.14
N GLN A 53 15.71 1.83 -23.24
CA GLN A 53 16.83 2.53 -22.64
C GLN A 53 16.93 3.90 -23.32
N ALA A 54 16.38 4.93 -22.68
CA ALA A 54 16.68 6.30 -23.03
C ALA A 54 18.19 6.52 -22.85
N PRO A 55 18.84 7.31 -23.72
CA PRO A 55 20.26 7.61 -23.59
C PRO A 55 20.53 8.14 -22.18
N GLN A 56 21.60 7.68 -21.54
CA GLN A 56 22.08 8.17 -20.26
C GLN A 56 22.36 9.67 -20.38
N ARG A 57 21.33 10.49 -20.16
CA ARG A 57 21.48 11.88 -19.76
C ARG A 57 22.16 11.88 -18.40
N ASP A 58 22.99 12.89 -18.16
CA ASP A 58 23.81 13.05 -16.97
C ASP A 58 22.91 13.03 -15.72
N ARG A 59 22.70 11.83 -15.18
CA ARG A 59 21.69 11.50 -14.16
C ARG A 59 21.95 12.22 -12.83
N THR A 60 23.12 12.84 -12.71
CA THR A 60 23.62 13.48 -11.51
C THR A 60 22.90 14.80 -11.25
N GLU A 61 22.68 15.62 -12.29
CA GLU A 61 22.05 16.95 -12.15
C GLU A 61 20.53 16.88 -11.99
N GLU A 62 19.88 15.95 -12.71
CA GLU A 62 18.44 15.73 -12.57
C GLU A 62 18.09 15.16 -11.19
N MET A 63 18.94 14.29 -10.64
CA MET A 63 18.75 13.72 -9.31
C MET A 63 18.99 14.74 -8.18
N THR A 64 19.96 15.65 -8.33
CA THR A 64 20.18 16.73 -7.37
C THR A 64 19.03 17.73 -7.41
N ALA A 65 18.55 18.12 -8.59
CA ALA A 65 17.39 18.99 -8.73
C ALA A 65 16.11 18.37 -8.16
N MET A 66 15.89 17.06 -8.37
CA MET A 66 14.75 16.33 -7.79
C MET A 66 14.86 16.24 -6.26
N LYS A 67 16.06 15.98 -5.71
CA LYS A 67 16.29 16.01 -4.25
C LYS A 67 16.01 17.39 -3.67
N GLN A 68 16.47 18.47 -4.32
CA GLN A 68 16.20 19.85 -3.90
C GLN A 68 14.71 20.14 -3.86
N LYS A 69 13.96 19.78 -4.92
CA LYS A 69 12.50 19.91 -4.94
C LYS A 69 11.82 19.12 -3.83
N MET A 70 12.24 17.88 -3.58
CA MET A 70 11.67 17.08 -2.48
C MET A 70 11.97 17.69 -1.11
N THR A 71 13.17 18.23 -0.90
CA THR A 71 13.50 18.92 0.36
C THR A 71 12.70 20.20 0.54
N GLU A 72 12.45 20.95 -0.54
CA GLU A 72 11.64 22.16 -0.50
C GLU A 72 10.16 21.84 -0.23
N THR A 73 9.60 20.83 -0.89
CA THR A 73 8.24 20.34 -0.62
C THR A 73 8.10 19.83 0.82
N ARG A 74 9.08 19.06 1.32
CA ARG A 74 9.10 18.60 2.72
C ARG A 74 9.13 19.79 3.67
N ARG A 75 9.96 20.80 3.41
CA ARG A 75 10.06 22.02 4.21
C ARG A 75 8.74 22.81 4.20
N GLY A 76 8.12 23.00 3.03
CA GLY A 76 6.85 23.71 2.90
C GLY A 76 5.70 23.01 3.61
N LEU A 77 5.65 21.67 3.54
CA LEU A 77 4.67 20.88 4.28
C LEU A 77 4.88 20.99 5.79
N MET A 78 6.13 20.89 6.26
CA MET A 78 6.46 21.06 7.68
C MET A 78 6.13 22.47 8.19
N GLU A 79 6.41 23.51 7.39
CA GLU A 79 6.07 24.89 7.74
C GLU A 79 4.55 25.10 7.81
N ALA A 80 3.79 24.56 6.85
CA ALA A 80 2.32 24.63 6.86
C ALA A 80 1.71 23.87 8.05
N ILE A 81 2.31 22.75 8.46
CA ILE A 81 1.85 21.99 9.64
C ILE A 81 2.20 22.72 10.93
N GLY A 82 3.38 23.34 11.04
CA GLY A 82 3.85 23.93 12.30
C GLY A 82 3.32 25.33 12.62
N LYS A 83 2.96 26.14 11.61
CA LYS A 83 2.64 27.57 11.82
C LYS A 83 1.15 27.89 11.90
N ASP A 84 0.33 27.21 11.08
CA ASP A 84 -1.11 27.50 10.97
C ASP A 84 -2.01 26.42 11.58
N ALA A 85 -1.47 25.25 11.90
CA ALA A 85 -2.26 24.23 12.57
C ALA A 85 -2.57 24.70 13.99
N TYR A 86 -3.86 24.70 14.34
CA TYR A 86 -4.38 24.94 15.70
C TYR A 86 -4.14 26.36 16.27
N GLY A 87 -4.21 27.38 15.41
CA GLY A 87 -4.29 28.79 15.86
C GLY A 87 -2.96 29.37 16.35
N GLY A 88 -1.84 28.90 15.81
CA GLY A 88 -0.49 29.40 16.14
C GLY A 88 0.16 28.70 17.34
N ILE A 89 -0.35 27.54 17.74
CA ILE A 89 0.23 26.69 18.81
C ILE A 89 0.95 25.52 18.16
N ASP A 90 2.27 25.44 18.36
CA ASP A 90 3.09 24.32 17.89
C ASP A 90 2.83 23.06 18.75
N LEU A 91 1.96 22.17 18.28
CA LEU A 91 1.63 20.91 18.96
C LEU A 91 2.79 19.92 19.01
N PHE A 92 3.86 20.17 18.26
CA PHE A 92 5.03 19.31 18.23
C PHE A 92 6.21 19.92 19.00
N GLU A 93 6.03 21.07 19.66
CA GLU A 93 7.02 21.67 20.55
C GLU A 93 7.35 20.68 21.68
N GLY A 94 8.63 20.34 21.84
CA GLY A 94 9.08 19.35 22.82
C GLY A 94 8.84 17.90 22.43
N THR A 95 8.33 17.63 21.22
CA THR A 95 8.28 16.26 20.69
C THR A 95 9.60 15.91 20.01
N THR A 96 10.11 14.72 20.30
CA THR A 96 11.15 14.10 19.49
C THR A 96 10.47 13.21 18.45
N PRO A 97 10.90 13.24 17.17
CA PRO A 97 10.41 12.28 16.20
C PRO A 97 10.56 10.88 16.78
N THR A 98 9.46 10.12 16.80
CA THR A 98 9.52 8.71 17.19
C THR A 98 10.60 8.05 16.34
N PRO A 99 11.57 7.32 16.95
CA PRO A 99 12.56 6.56 16.20
C PRO A 99 11.82 5.76 15.12
N GLY A 100 12.30 5.85 13.87
CA GLY A 100 11.65 5.21 12.72
C GLY A 100 11.25 3.79 13.08
N GLY A 101 9.94 3.50 13.03
CA GLY A 101 9.33 2.36 13.68
C GLY A 101 9.99 1.03 13.33
N GLY A 102 10.84 0.56 14.24
CA GLY A 102 11.22 -0.83 14.40
C GLY A 102 10.32 -1.53 15.42
N GLU A 103 8.99 -1.32 15.34
CA GLU A 103 8.03 -2.00 16.21
C GLU A 103 6.95 -2.70 15.38
N GLY A 104 7.17 -4.00 15.16
CA GLY A 104 6.15 -4.99 15.52
C GLY A 104 4.85 -5.04 14.72
N SER A 105 4.88 -4.93 13.38
CA SER A 105 3.91 -5.70 12.60
C SER A 105 4.50 -7.08 12.35
N GLN A 106 3.81 -8.15 12.77
CA GLN A 106 4.20 -9.55 12.51
C GLN A 106 4.48 -9.86 11.03
N HIS A 107 4.09 -8.97 10.13
CA HIS A 107 4.26 -9.05 8.68
C HIS A 107 5.21 -7.98 8.10
N ASN A 108 6.04 -7.31 8.91
CA ASN A 108 7.01 -6.35 8.36
C ASN A 108 8.25 -7.11 7.84
N PRO A 109 8.50 -7.15 6.52
CA PRO A 109 9.69 -7.81 5.95
C PRO A 109 11.01 -7.17 6.37
N LEU A 110 10.98 -5.93 6.90
CA LEU A 110 12.13 -5.22 7.44
C LEU A 110 12.20 -5.27 8.98
N SER A 111 11.43 -6.16 9.61
CA SER A 111 11.48 -6.37 11.06
C SER A 111 12.89 -6.77 11.50
N GLY A 112 13.53 -5.93 12.32
CA GLY A 112 14.87 -6.17 12.85
C GLY A 112 16.00 -5.51 12.05
N GLN A 113 15.70 -4.77 10.98
CA GLN A 113 16.70 -3.98 10.26
C GLN A 113 16.80 -2.56 10.85
N ASP A 114 18.03 -2.07 11.07
CA ASP A 114 18.24 -0.70 11.57
C ASP A 114 17.72 0.30 10.52
N PRO A 115 16.91 1.31 10.90
CA PRO A 115 16.44 2.35 9.97
C PRO A 115 17.57 3.13 9.26
N ASN A 116 18.79 3.10 9.81
CA ASN A 116 19.98 3.73 9.26
C ASN A 116 20.95 2.73 8.61
N ASP A 117 20.56 1.45 8.48
CA ASP A 117 21.36 0.45 7.79
C ASP A 117 21.56 0.84 6.31
N PRO A 118 22.80 1.05 5.83
CA PRO A 118 23.07 1.32 4.41
C PRO A 118 22.72 0.12 3.50
N GLY A 119 22.40 -1.04 4.07
CA GLY A 119 22.02 -2.26 3.36
C GLY A 119 23.23 -3.07 2.90
N VAL A 120 22.95 -4.13 2.13
CA VAL A 120 23.98 -5.01 1.57
C VAL A 120 24.45 -4.49 0.21
N ASP A 121 25.75 -4.29 0.05
CA ASP A 121 26.34 -3.91 -1.24
C ASP A 121 26.31 -5.08 -2.24
N ILE A 122 25.42 -4.97 -3.23
CA ILE A 122 25.24 -5.95 -4.31
C ILE A 122 26.04 -5.59 -5.58
N SER A 123 26.89 -4.56 -5.55
CA SER A 123 27.67 -4.12 -6.72
C SER A 123 28.57 -5.24 -7.25
N SER A 124 29.06 -6.11 -6.38
CA SER A 124 29.81 -7.31 -6.73
C SER A 124 28.96 -8.32 -7.52
N LEU A 125 27.71 -8.54 -7.12
CA LEU A 125 26.78 -9.46 -7.80
C LEU A 125 26.35 -8.93 -9.18
N VAL A 126 26.13 -7.63 -9.30
CA VAL A 126 25.70 -6.99 -10.56
C VAL A 126 26.86 -6.91 -11.57
N ASN A 127 28.09 -6.66 -11.11
CA ASN A 127 29.27 -6.65 -11.98
C ASN A 127 29.81 -8.04 -12.33
N MET A 128 29.39 -9.09 -11.61
CA MET A 128 29.67 -10.48 -11.97
C MET A 128 28.74 -10.96 -13.09
N LYS A 129 29.02 -10.49 -14.32
CA LYS A 129 28.37 -10.96 -15.56
C LYS A 129 28.33 -12.49 -15.63
N GLY A 130 27.12 -13.07 -15.69
CA GLY A 130 26.75 -14.37 -16.29
C GLY A 130 27.37 -15.68 -15.75
N ALA A 131 28.63 -15.67 -15.31
CA ALA A 131 29.38 -16.86 -14.95
C ALA A 131 28.94 -17.49 -13.62
N VAL A 132 28.46 -16.69 -12.67
CA VAL A 132 27.90 -17.18 -11.41
C VAL A 132 26.51 -17.79 -11.63
N TRP A 133 25.68 -17.13 -12.44
CA TRP A 133 24.33 -17.61 -12.77
C TRP A 133 24.34 -18.94 -13.53
N ASN A 134 25.34 -19.17 -14.39
CA ASN A 134 25.55 -20.46 -15.06
C ASN A 134 26.07 -21.57 -14.12
N LYS A 135 26.65 -21.22 -12.97
CA LYS A 135 27.09 -22.18 -11.93
C LYS A 135 26.04 -22.44 -10.85
N LEU A 136 24.99 -21.64 -10.80
CA LEU A 136 23.89 -21.78 -9.84
C LEU A 136 22.70 -22.57 -10.41
N LYS A 137 22.90 -23.21 -11.57
CA LYS A 137 21.92 -24.06 -12.24
C LYS A 137 22.19 -25.53 -11.96
#